data_AF-A0A2T4Z8H6-F1
#
_entry.id   AF-A0A2T4Z8H6-F1
#
_cell.length_a   1.000
_cell.length_b   1.000
_cell.length_c   1.000
_cell.angle_alpha   90.00
_cell.angle_beta   90.00
_cell.angle_gamma   90.00
#
_symmetry.space_group_name_H-M   'P 1'
#
loop_
_entity.id
_entity.type
_entity.pdbx_description
1 polymer ?
#
loop_
_entity_poly.entity_id
_entity_poly.type
_entity_poly.pdbx_seq_one_letter_code
_entity_poly.pdbx_strand_id
1 'polypeptide(L)' 'MRDTKEIVEEIMERIAKLEQYEKEYLQKGNERGRENAKNRRDELEKLIRFIQN' A
#
# COMPACT_ATOMS: atom_id res chain seq x y z
N MET A 1 17.74 -5.19 -15.55
CA MET A 1 17.63 -4.32 -14.36
C MET A 1 16.28 -3.65 -14.47
N ARG A 2 15.39 -3.74 -13.47
CA ARG A 2 14.10 -3.04 -13.56
C ARG A 2 14.34 -1.54 -13.49
N ASP A 3 13.57 -0.77 -14.23
CA ASP A 3 13.59 0.70 -14.12
C ASP A 3 12.96 1.11 -12.78
N THR A 4 13.49 2.16 -12.16
CA THR A 4 12.88 2.82 -11.00
C THR A 4 11.41 3.15 -11.26
N LYS A 5 11.05 3.50 -12.50
CA LYS A 5 9.66 3.74 -12.89
C LYS A 5 8.77 2.49 -12.74
N GLU A 6 9.24 1.34 -13.21
CA GLU A 6 8.52 0.05 -13.08
C GLU A 6 8.35 -0.35 -11.61
N ILE A 7 9.35 -0.06 -10.77
CA ILE A 7 9.30 -0.31 -9.32
C ILE A 7 8.23 0.56 -8.67
N VAL A 8 8.16 1.85 -9.03
CA VAL A 8 7.14 2.78 -8.50
C VAL A 8 5.73 2.35 -8.93
N GLU A 9 5.54 1.93 -10.18
CA GLU A 9 4.26 1.41 -10.67
C GLU A 9 3.82 0.17 -9.87
N GLU A 10 4.70 -0.80 -9.63
CA GLU A 10 4.39 -1.98 -8.81
C GLU A 10 4.01 -1.59 -7.37
N ILE A 11 4.67 -0.59 -6.78
CA ILE A 11 4.34 -0.11 -5.44
C ILE A 11 2.95 0.55 -5.42
N MET A 12 2.62 1.36 -6.44
CA MET A 12 1.29 1.98 -6.55
C MET A 12 0.17 0.94 -6.66
N GLU A 13 0.37 -0.12 -7.43
CA GLU A 13 -0.60 -1.23 -7.51
C GLU A 13 -0.80 -1.93 -6.16
N ARG A 14 0.28 -2.09 -5.37
CA ARG A 14 0.20 -2.67 -4.03
C ARG A 14 -0.54 -1.75 -3.05
N ILE A 15 -0.32 -0.44 -3.15
CA ILE A 15 -1.08 0.57 -2.37
C ILE A 15 -2.57 0.45 -2.65
N ALA A 16 -2.98 0.40 -3.92
CA ALA A 16 -4.39 0.26 -4.30
C ALA A 16 -5.03 -1.03 -3.75
N LYS A 17 -4.29 -2.15 -3.75
CA LYS A 17 -4.76 -3.41 -3.13
C LYS A 17 -4.92 -3.29 -1.61
N LEU A 18 -4.02 -2.58 -0.93
CA LEU A 18 -4.11 -2.36 0.51
C LEU A 18 -5.31 -1.49 0.89
N GLU A 19 -5.65 -0.49 0.07
CA GLU A 19 -6.89 0.29 0.25
C GLU A 19 -8.14 -0.55 0.08
N GLN A 20 -8.14 -1.48 -0.89
CA GLN A 20 -9.23 -2.44 -1.04
C GLN A 20 -9.35 -3.34 0.20
N TYR A 21 -8.24 -3.88 0.69
CA TYR A 21 -8.25 -4.69 1.92
C TYR A 21 -8.72 -3.90 3.15
N GLU A 22 -8.34 -2.63 3.28
CA GLU A 22 -8.82 -1.77 4.37
C GLU A 22 -10.37 -1.69 4.35
N LYS A 23 -10.97 -1.49 3.17
CA LYS A 23 -12.43 -1.46 2.99
C LYS A 23 -13.08 -2.81 3.30
N GLU A 24 -12.52 -3.90 2.81
CA GLU A 24 -13.04 -5.26 3.06
C GLU A 24 -12.97 -5.63 4.54
N TYR A 25 -11.86 -5.29 5.21
CA TYR A 25 -11.71 -5.56 6.63
C TYR A 25 -12.63 -4.71 7.49
N LEU A 26 -12.86 -3.45 7.12
CA LEU A 26 -13.85 -2.60 7.76
C LEU A 26 -15.26 -3.22 7.65
N GLN A 27 -15.65 -3.68 6.46
CA GLN A 27 -16.96 -4.32 6.24
C GLN A 27 -17.13 -5.62 7.04
N LYS A 28 -16.05 -6.38 7.24
CA LYS A 28 -16.05 -7.64 8.01
C LYS A 28 -15.91 -7.42 9.52
N GLY A 29 -15.77 -6.18 10.00
CA GLY A 29 -15.47 -5.89 11.41
C GLY A 29 -14.09 -6.37 11.87
N ASN A 30 -13.16 -6.59 10.94
CA ASN A 30 -11.80 -7.04 11.23
C ASN A 30 -10.87 -5.83 11.45
N GLU A 31 -10.93 -5.24 12.63
CA GLU A 31 -10.16 -4.02 12.95
C GLU A 31 -8.64 -4.23 12.84
N ARG A 32 -8.13 -5.39 13.30
CA ARG A 32 -6.69 -5.71 13.22
C ARG A 32 -6.21 -5.85 11.77
N GLY A 33 -7.02 -6.49 10.90
CA GLY A 33 -6.72 -6.59 9.47
C GLY A 33 -6.69 -5.21 8.81
N ARG A 34 -7.66 -4.36 9.15
CA ARG A 34 -7.76 -2.98 8.66
C ARG A 34 -6.52 -2.16 9.02
N GLU A 35 -6.12 -2.19 10.29
CA GLU A 35 -4.94 -1.46 10.79
C GLU A 35 -3.65 -1.96 10.13
N ASN A 36 -3.49 -3.28 9.96
CA ASN A 36 -2.35 -3.84 9.26
C ASN A 36 -2.28 -3.41 7.79
N ALA A 37 -3.41 -3.40 7.07
CA ALA A 37 -3.46 -2.96 5.68
C ALA A 37 -3.08 -1.48 5.56
N LYS A 38 -3.63 -0.63 6.44
CA LYS A 38 -3.29 0.79 6.53
C LYS A 38 -1.81 1.02 6.81
N ASN A 39 -1.25 0.40 7.85
CA ASN A 39 0.15 0.57 8.23
C ASN A 39 1.09 0.20 7.07
N ARG A 40 0.79 -0.89 6.36
CA ARG A 40 1.58 -1.29 5.20
C ARG A 40 1.46 -0.33 4.03
N ARG A 41 0.27 0.26 3.82
CA ARG A 41 0.07 1.29 2.78
C ARG A 41 0.93 2.52 3.09
N ASP A 42 0.87 3.01 4.32
CA ASP A 42 1.60 4.19 4.77
C ASP A 42 3.13 4.00 4.65
N GLU A 43 3.65 2.79 4.88
CA GLU A 43 5.06 2.44 4.63
C GLU A 43 5.43 2.52 3.14
N LEU A 44 4.58 2.02 2.24
CA LEU A 44 4.81 2.07 0.81
C LEU A 44 4.74 3.51 0.26
N GLU A 45 3.84 4.34 0.78
CA GLU A 45 3.79 5.77 0.43
C GLU A 45 5.05 6.51 0.88
N LYS A 46 5.64 6.16 2.02
CA LYS A 46 6.94 6.69 2.46
C LYS A 46 8.06 6.25 1.52
N LEU A 47 8.03 4.99 1.07
CA LEU A 47 9.02 4.47 0.12
C LEU A 47 8.93 5.17 -1.24
N ILE A 48 7.73 5.39 -1.79
CA ILE A 48 7.56 6.16 -3.03
C ILE A 48 8.15 7.56 -2.88
N ARG A 49 7.82 8.26 -1.78
CA ARG A 49 8.36 9.59 -1.48
C ARG A 49 9.89 9.59 -1.39
N PHE A 50 10.48 8.53 -0.83
CA PHE A 50 11.94 8.38 -0.77
C PHE A 50 12.56 8.17 -2.16
N ILE A 51 11.94 7.36 -3.03
CA ILE A 51 12.44 7.07 -4.38
C ILE A 51 12.32 8.27 -5.32
N GLN A 52 11.28 9.08 -5.15
CA GLN A 52 10.99 10.22 -6.02
C GLN A 52 11.70 11.53 -5.62
N ASN A 53 12.35 11.57 -4.44
CA ASN A 53 13.21 12.66 -3.98
C ASN A 53 14.64 12.47 -4.49
#